data_AF-A0A938QJS7-F1
#
_entry.id   AF-A0A938QJS7-F1
#
_cell.length_a   1.000
_cell.length_b   1.000
_cell.length_c   1.000
_cell.angle_alpha   90.00
_cell.angle_beta   90.00
_cell.angle_gamma   90.00
#
_symmetry.space_group_name_H-M   'P 1'
#
loop_
_entity.id
_entity.type
_entity.pdbx_description
1 polymer ?
#
loop_
_entity_poly.entity_id
_entity_poly.type
_entity_poly.pdbx_seq_one_letter_code
_entity_poly.pdbx_strand_id
1 'polypeptide(L)'
;MKPGVRRGVAGGTGADARECRKPKRKENYFMQKTFVALIGCIISLLIIVSSSQAAPNLVGKWEMIRVEYLDGKGKPPQKPKMGGAEFFQDQKVMFSDGLSGEWTTLPDGRLKITLMGIMEMFGSFEGDLLKLFTEINPNEIMVLKKQR
;
A
#
# COMPACT_ATOMS: atom_id res chain seq x y z
N MET A 1 -47.17 -45.41 -77.95
CA MET A 1 -46.73 -44.90 -79.27
C MET A 1 -46.00 -43.59 -79.07
N LYS A 2 -44.83 -43.51 -79.71
CA LYS A 2 -44.00 -42.36 -80.05
C LYS A 2 -43.32 -41.52 -78.94
N PRO A 3 -42.15 -40.96 -79.29
CA PRO A 3 -41.01 -40.74 -78.40
C PRO A 3 -40.58 -39.27 -78.40
N GLY A 4 -39.40 -39.01 -77.82
CA GLY A 4 -38.48 -38.06 -78.46
C GLY A 4 -38.38 -36.68 -77.82
N VAL A 5 -37.33 -36.51 -77.02
CA VAL A 5 -36.23 -35.54 -77.23
C VAL A 5 -36.61 -34.21 -77.90
N ARG A 6 -36.37 -33.09 -77.19
CA ARG A 6 -35.62 -31.94 -77.74
C ARG A 6 -35.11 -30.99 -76.67
N ARG A 7 -33.99 -30.35 -77.04
CA ARG A 7 -33.05 -29.56 -76.24
C ARG A 7 -33.59 -28.17 -75.89
N GLY A 8 -33.08 -27.59 -74.81
CA GLY A 8 -33.04 -26.16 -74.56
C GLY A 8 -31.93 -25.86 -73.55
N VAL A 9 -30.85 -25.23 -74.02
CA VAL A 9 -29.65 -24.86 -73.26
C VAL A 9 -29.78 -23.40 -72.83
N ALA A 10 -29.07 -23.06 -71.74
CA ALA A 10 -28.62 -21.72 -71.31
C ALA A 10 -29.56 -20.88 -70.44
N GLY A 11 -29.17 -20.75 -69.16
CA GLY A 11 -28.56 -19.51 -68.67
C GLY A 11 -29.49 -18.43 -68.07
N GLY A 12 -29.11 -17.97 -66.87
CA GLY A 12 -29.46 -16.64 -66.34
C GLY A 12 -30.62 -16.63 -65.35
N THR A 13 -30.37 -16.90 -64.07
CA THR A 13 -30.26 -15.90 -62.97
C THR A 13 -31.55 -15.16 -62.60
N GLY A 14 -31.97 -15.33 -61.35
CA GLY A 14 -32.53 -14.22 -60.56
C GLY A 14 -33.72 -14.55 -59.67
N ALA A 15 -33.58 -14.11 -58.42
CA ALA A 15 -34.60 -13.86 -57.39
C ALA A 15 -34.90 -15.01 -56.40
N ASP A 16 -34.44 -14.98 -55.15
CA ASP A 16 -34.70 -14.07 -54.00
C ASP A 16 -35.61 -14.79 -52.99
N ALA A 17 -35.03 -15.23 -51.88
CA ALA A 17 -35.76 -15.56 -50.65
C ALA A 17 -34.92 -15.08 -49.46
N ARG A 18 -35.16 -13.83 -49.06
CA ARG A 18 -34.64 -13.20 -47.84
C ARG A 18 -35.13 -13.94 -46.60
N GLU A 19 -34.21 -14.51 -45.85
CA GLU A 19 -34.46 -14.92 -44.46
C GLU A 19 -33.85 -13.88 -43.50
N CYS A 20 -34.73 -13.17 -42.80
CA CYS A 20 -34.39 -12.17 -41.79
C CYS A 20 -33.58 -12.78 -40.63
N ARG A 21 -32.25 -12.61 -40.61
CA ARG A 21 -31.43 -12.87 -39.42
C ARG A 21 -31.47 -11.66 -38.46
N LYS A 22 -32.04 -11.86 -37.27
CA LYS A 22 -31.95 -10.96 -36.11
C LYS A 22 -30.46 -10.72 -35.74
N PRO A 23 -30.09 -9.50 -35.30
CA PRO A 23 -28.69 -9.17 -35.04
C PRO A 23 -28.22 -9.71 -33.66
N LYS A 24 -27.51 -10.84 -33.65
CA LYS A 24 -26.75 -11.38 -32.48
C LYS A 24 -25.58 -10.49 -32.01
N ARG A 25 -25.38 -9.30 -32.59
CA ARG A 25 -24.15 -8.51 -32.44
C ARG A 25 -24.12 -7.58 -31.20
N LYS A 26 -25.24 -7.44 -30.47
CA LYS A 26 -25.34 -6.49 -29.34
C LYS A 26 -24.99 -7.07 -27.96
N GLU A 27 -25.10 -8.38 -27.76
CA GLU A 27 -24.84 -9.01 -26.45
C GLU A 27 -23.35 -9.08 -26.11
N ASN A 28 -22.50 -9.41 -27.09
CA ASN A 28 -21.05 -9.51 -26.87
C ASN A 28 -20.39 -8.17 -26.49
N TYR A 29 -20.93 -7.05 -26.98
CA TYR A 29 -20.39 -5.72 -26.70
C TYR A 29 -20.78 -5.21 -25.30
N PHE A 30 -21.92 -5.67 -24.78
CA PHE A 30 -22.39 -5.32 -23.45
C PHE A 30 -21.60 -6.08 -22.37
N MET A 31 -21.41 -7.40 -22.56
CA MET A 31 -20.60 -8.25 -21.67
C MET A 31 -19.14 -7.77 -21.55
N GLN A 32 -18.56 -7.23 -22.62
CA GLN A 32 -17.19 -6.74 -22.61
C GLN A 32 -17.04 -5.43 -21.80
N LYS A 33 -18.03 -4.52 -21.85
CA LYS A 33 -18.00 -3.27 -21.09
C LYS A 33 -18.21 -3.48 -19.59
N THR A 34 -19.10 -4.40 -19.22
CA THR A 34 -19.33 -4.75 -17.81
C THR A 34 -18.12 -5.45 -17.20
N PHE A 35 -17.43 -6.32 -17.94
CA PHE A 35 -16.22 -6.99 -17.47
C PHE A 35 -15.05 -6.01 -17.22
N VAL A 36 -14.85 -5.04 -18.12
CA VAL A 36 -13.82 -3.99 -17.94
C VAL A 36 -14.14 -3.09 -16.74
N ALA A 37 -15.41 -2.73 -16.55
CA ALA A 37 -15.84 -1.95 -15.39
C ALA A 37 -15.62 -2.72 -14.07
N LEU A 38 -15.87 -4.03 -14.08
CA LEU A 38 -15.70 -4.90 -12.91
C LEU A 38 -14.21 -5.07 -12.55
N ILE A 39 -13.33 -5.28 -13.54
CA ILE A 39 -11.88 -5.30 -13.33
C ILE A 39 -11.38 -3.94 -12.81
N GLY A 40 -11.86 -2.83 -13.37
CA GLY A 40 -11.53 -1.49 -12.87
C GLY A 40 -11.92 -1.30 -11.41
N CYS A 41 -13.10 -1.78 -11.00
CA CYS A 41 -13.54 -1.74 -9.60
C CYS A 41 -12.67 -2.62 -8.70
N ILE A 42 -12.30 -3.83 -9.13
CA ILE A 42 -11.42 -4.73 -8.37
C ILE A 42 -10.02 -4.12 -8.22
N ILE A 43 -9.45 -3.53 -9.28
CA ILE A 43 -8.16 -2.85 -9.22
C ILE A 43 -8.23 -1.64 -8.28
N SER A 44 -9.31 -0.86 -8.35
CA SER A 44 -9.51 0.28 -7.45
C SER A 44 -9.64 -0.15 -5.98
N LEU A 45 -10.35 -1.25 -5.72
CA LEU A 45 -10.44 -1.84 -4.38
C LEU A 45 -9.09 -2.39 -3.89
N LEU A 46 -8.29 -3.03 -4.76
CA LEU A 46 -6.95 -3.53 -4.43
C LEU A 46 -5.96 -2.39 -4.10
N ILE A 47 -6.07 -1.25 -4.77
CA ILE A 47 -5.25 -0.07 -4.47
C ILE A 47 -5.60 0.51 -3.10
N ILE A 48 -6.88 0.53 -2.71
CA ILE A 48 -7.34 1.05 -1.42
C ILE A 48 -6.94 0.11 -0.26
N VAL A 49 -6.91 -1.20 -0.46
CA VAL A 49 -6.46 -2.15 0.58
C VAL A 49 -4.94 -2.05 0.83
N SER A 50 -4.17 -1.60 -0.17
CA SER A 50 -2.70 -1.50 -0.07
C SER A 50 -2.20 -0.26 0.69
N SER A 51 -3.07 0.68 1.06
CA SER A 51 -2.70 1.88 1.83
C SER A 51 -2.90 1.72 3.35
N SER A 52 -3.40 0.56 3.81
CA SER A 52 -3.25 0.16 5.21
C SER A 52 -1.81 -0.31 5.41
N GLN A 53 -0.85 0.63 5.40
CA GLN A 53 0.49 0.37 5.93
C GLN A 53 0.28 -0.10 7.36
N ALA A 54 0.40 -1.42 7.56
CA ALA A 54 0.42 -2.02 8.88
C ALA A 54 1.49 -1.25 9.66
N ALA A 55 1.07 -0.55 10.71
CA ALA A 55 2.01 0.09 11.61
C ALA A 55 3.05 -0.98 11.96
N PRO A 56 4.33 -0.79 11.61
CA PRO A 56 5.37 -1.77 11.91
C PRO A 56 5.24 -2.08 13.40
N ASN A 57 5.22 -3.37 13.76
CA ASN A 57 4.89 -3.91 15.08
C ASN A 57 5.60 -3.14 16.23
N LEU A 58 5.07 -1.97 16.59
CA LEU A 58 5.74 -0.96 17.42
C LEU A 58 5.39 -1.18 18.87
N VAL A 59 4.19 -1.69 19.14
CA VAL A 59 3.71 -2.01 20.48
C VAL A 59 4.66 -2.99 21.18
N GLY A 60 5.02 -2.67 22.42
CA GLY A 60 5.93 -3.43 23.26
C GLY A 60 7.09 -2.60 23.81
N LYS A 61 8.04 -3.29 24.44
CA LYS A 61 9.21 -2.68 25.06
C LYS A 61 10.36 -2.55 24.07
N TRP A 62 10.99 -1.39 24.09
CA TRP A 62 12.15 -1.04 23.29
C TRP A 62 13.27 -0.58 24.19
N GLU A 63 14.44 -1.17 23.99
CA GLU A 63 15.64 -0.85 24.76
C GLU A 63 16.55 0.06 23.93
N MET A 64 17.07 1.13 24.54
CA MET A 64 18.03 1.98 23.87
C MET A 64 19.40 1.30 23.86
N ILE A 65 19.93 1.02 22.67
CA ILE A 65 21.20 0.29 22.53
C ILE A 65 22.40 1.21 22.31
N ARG A 66 22.19 2.38 21.69
CA ARG A 66 23.23 3.40 21.45
C ARG A 66 22.63 4.74 21.04
N VAL A 67 23.44 5.79 21.15
CA VAL A 67 23.18 7.10 20.55
C VAL A 67 24.20 7.33 19.43
N GLU A 68 23.72 7.63 18.22
CA GLU A 68 24.52 7.97 17.05
C GLU A 68 24.54 9.48 16.82
N TYR A 69 25.65 10.02 16.31
CA TYR A 69 25.79 11.44 15.95
C TYR A 69 26.12 11.59 14.46
N LEU A 70 25.33 12.39 13.72
CA LEU A 70 25.52 12.62 12.28
C LEU A 70 26.64 13.60 11.93
N ASP A 71 27.19 14.34 12.90
CA ASP A 71 27.97 15.57 12.65
C ASP A 71 29.38 15.38 12.07
N GLY A 72 29.78 14.16 11.67
CA GLY A 72 31.09 13.87 11.09
C GLY A 72 32.28 14.13 12.02
N LYS A 73 32.04 14.61 13.25
CA LYS A 73 33.06 14.87 14.29
C LYS A 73 33.23 13.69 15.24
N GLY A 74 32.61 12.55 14.93
CA GLY A 74 32.99 11.26 15.48
C GLY A 74 32.99 11.21 17.00
N LYS A 75 32.00 11.84 17.66
CA LYS A 75 31.77 11.50 19.06
C LYS A 75 31.43 10.00 19.09
N PRO A 76 32.23 9.18 19.79
CA PRO A 76 31.98 7.75 19.83
C PRO A 76 30.57 7.51 20.38
N PRO A 77 29.88 6.44 19.92
CA PRO A 77 28.58 6.09 20.45
C PRO A 77 28.63 6.08 21.97
N GLN A 78 27.85 6.94 22.61
CA GLN A 78 27.81 6.99 24.06
C GLN A 78 26.82 5.96 24.59
N LYS A 79 27.10 5.43 25.79
CA LYS A 79 26.09 4.68 26.52
C LYS A 79 24.90 5.61 26.74
N PRO A 80 23.68 5.17 26.38
CA PRO A 80 22.52 6.02 26.48
C PRO A 80 22.22 6.36 27.95
N LYS A 81 21.82 7.61 28.21
CA LYS A 81 21.32 8.03 29.52
C LYS A 81 19.85 7.64 29.74
N MET A 82 19.10 7.49 28.64
CA MET A 82 17.76 6.91 28.64
C MET A 82 17.83 5.39 28.46
N GLY A 83 17.13 4.63 29.30
CA GLY A 83 17.10 3.17 29.28
C GLY A 83 16.21 2.55 28.19
N GLY A 84 15.23 3.29 27.64
CA GLY A 84 14.34 2.76 26.61
C GLY A 84 13.00 3.47 26.51
N ALA A 85 12.08 2.85 25.76
CA ALA A 85 10.71 3.31 25.56
C ALA A 85 9.74 2.11 25.51
N GLU A 86 8.55 2.26 26.05
CA GLU A 86 7.46 1.29 25.94
C GLU A 86 6.31 1.91 25.16
N PHE A 87 5.90 1.25 24.08
CA PHE A 87 4.81 1.68 23.21
C PHE A 87 3.56 0.84 23.47
N PHE A 88 2.44 1.53 23.66
CA PHE A 88 1.16 0.92 24.01
C PHE A 88 0.21 0.92 22.80
N GLN A 89 -0.80 0.03 22.85
CA GLN A 89 -1.80 -0.09 21.78
C GLN A 89 -2.69 1.15 21.64
N ASP A 90 -2.85 1.92 22.71
CA ASP A 90 -3.65 3.15 22.75
C ASP A 90 -2.87 4.38 22.29
N GLN A 91 -1.86 4.19 21.43
CA GLN A 91 -1.01 5.25 20.88
C GLN A 91 -0.20 6.02 21.92
N LYS A 92 -0.06 5.49 23.14
CA LYS A 92 0.82 6.08 24.16
C LYS A 92 2.23 5.54 24.07
N VAL A 93 3.19 6.35 24.47
CA VAL A 93 4.59 5.95 24.69
C VAL A 93 5.06 6.46 26.04
N MET A 94 5.84 5.63 26.73
CA MET A 94 6.49 5.97 27.99
C MET A 94 7.99 5.70 27.86
N PHE A 95 8.80 6.72 28.05
CA PHE A 95 10.25 6.61 28.10
C PHE A 95 10.69 6.28 29.53
N SER A 96 11.81 5.57 29.63
CA SER A 96 12.40 5.13 30.90
C SER A 96 12.78 6.26 31.86
N ASP A 97 12.93 7.48 31.36
CA ASP A 97 13.23 8.69 32.14
C ASP A 97 11.97 9.33 32.75
N GLY A 98 10.80 8.72 32.53
CA GLY A 98 9.51 9.20 33.01
C GLY A 98 8.80 10.13 32.02
N LEU A 99 9.39 10.44 30.86
CA LEU A 99 8.70 11.20 29.83
C LEU A 99 7.61 10.34 29.18
N SER A 100 6.46 10.93 28.95
CA SER A 100 5.34 10.26 28.27
C SER A 100 4.75 11.13 27.18
N GLY A 101 4.17 10.49 26.17
CA GLY A 101 3.53 11.17 25.07
C GLY A 101 2.67 10.24 24.24
N GLU A 102 2.30 10.74 23.07
CA GLU A 102 1.50 10.03 22.09
C GLU A 102 2.31 9.80 20.82
N TRP A 103 2.07 8.69 20.14
CA TRP A 103 2.73 8.37 18.89
C TRP A 103 1.73 8.16 17.75
N THR A 104 2.18 8.48 16.54
CA THR A 104 1.40 8.34 15.32
C THR A 104 2.32 7.93 14.19
N THR A 105 1.86 7.04 13.31
CA THR A 105 2.55 6.71 12.07
C THR A 105 2.19 7.73 11.00
N LEU A 106 3.20 8.33 10.38
CA LEU A 106 3.06 9.26 9.27
C LEU A 106 2.78 8.50 7.96
N PRO A 107 2.22 9.17 6.92
CA PRO A 107 1.89 8.52 5.64
C PRO A 107 3.09 7.93 4.89
N ASP A 108 4.31 8.35 5.22
CA ASP A 108 5.57 7.85 4.66
C ASP A 108 6.17 6.68 5.46
N GLY A 109 5.43 6.16 6.45
CA GLY A 109 5.86 5.06 7.31
C GLY A 109 6.77 5.48 8.46
N ARG A 110 7.11 6.78 8.60
CA ARG A 110 7.86 7.28 9.75
C ARG A 110 6.99 7.36 10.99
N LEU A 111 7.63 7.36 12.15
CA LEU A 111 6.98 7.56 13.43
C LEU A 111 7.05 9.04 13.81
N LYS A 112 5.96 9.59 14.35
CA LYS A 112 5.94 10.87 15.06
C LYS A 112 5.55 10.59 16.50
N ILE A 113 6.28 11.18 17.44
CA ILE A 113 6.02 11.11 18.87
C ILE A 113 5.86 12.55 19.38
N THR A 114 4.77 12.82 20.08
CA THR A 114 4.48 14.12 20.69
C THR A 114 4.57 13.96 22.20
N LEU A 115 5.63 14.51 22.80
CA LEU A 115 5.87 14.51 24.23
C LEU A 115 5.26 15.76 24.87
N MET A 116 4.47 15.56 25.92
CA MET A 116 3.82 16.63 26.70
C MET A 116 3.02 17.65 25.86
N GLY A 117 2.62 17.29 24.64
CA GLY A 117 1.89 18.17 23.71
C GLY A 117 2.70 19.29 23.06
N ILE A 118 4.02 19.38 23.32
CA ILE A 118 4.86 20.49 22.84
C ILE A 118 6.14 20.05 22.14
N MET A 119 6.69 18.88 22.48
CA MET A 119 7.98 18.43 21.95
C MET A 119 7.75 17.29 20.96
N GLU A 120 8.24 17.47 19.73
CA GLU A 120 8.10 16.46 18.69
C GLU A 120 9.41 15.68 18.49
N MET A 121 9.28 14.37 18.41
CA MET A 121 10.31 13.45 18.01
C MET A 121 9.86 12.68 16.78
N PHE A 122 10.78 12.44 15.88
CA PHE A 122 10.54 11.69 14.66
C PHE A 122 11.34 10.41 14.69
N GLY A 123 10.77 9.36 14.11
CA GLY A 123 11.37 8.04 14.07
C GLY A 123 11.34 7.41 12.70
N SER A 124 12.33 6.57 12.42
CA SER A 124 12.37 5.69 11.25
C SER A 124 12.71 4.27 11.67
N PHE A 125 12.22 3.30 10.90
CA PHE A 125 12.49 1.89 11.11
C PHE A 125 13.60 1.42 10.19
N GLU A 126 14.55 0.66 10.73
CA GLU A 126 15.61 -0.01 9.98
C GLU A 126 15.71 -1.46 10.47
N GLY A 127 14.96 -2.35 9.81
CA GLY A 127 14.80 -3.73 10.28
C GLY A 127 14.11 -3.78 11.65
N ASP A 128 14.79 -4.38 12.64
CA ASP A 128 14.33 -4.48 14.04
C ASP A 128 14.70 -3.26 14.89
N LEU A 129 15.26 -2.22 14.28
CA LEU A 129 15.71 -1.01 14.98
C LEU A 129 14.76 0.15 14.73
N LEU A 130 14.52 0.92 15.78
CA LEU A 130 13.82 2.19 15.75
C LEU A 130 14.84 3.30 16.01
N LYS A 131 15.02 4.18 15.03
CA LYS A 131 15.87 5.35 15.14
C LYS A 131 14.99 6.55 15.46
N LEU A 132 15.22 7.23 16.58
CA LEU A 132 14.50 8.42 16.99
C LEU A 132 15.42 9.64 16.99
N PHE A 133 14.92 10.78 16.53
CA PHE A 133 15.62 12.07 16.56
C PHE A 133 14.63 13.19 16.90
N THR A 134 15.15 14.32 17.39
CA THR A 134 14.35 15.50 17.75
C THR A 134 14.54 16.60 16.70
N GLU A 135 13.59 17.51 16.56
CA GLU A 135 13.83 18.72 15.72
C GLU A 135 14.89 19.64 16.32
N ILE A 136 15.00 19.65 17.65
CA ILE A 136 15.94 20.50 18.38
C ILE A 136 17.39 20.06 18.14
N ASN A 137 17.61 18.73 18.11
CA ASN A 137 18.91 18.14 17.84
C ASN A 137 18.76 16.99 16.84
N PRO A 138 18.64 17.28 15.54
CA PRO A 138 18.46 16.26 14.50
C PRO A 138 19.72 15.42 14.28
N ASN A 139 20.86 15.89 14.78
CA ASN A 139 22.14 15.18 14.67
C ASN A 139 22.25 14.04 15.69
N GLU A 140 21.44 14.04 16.76
CA GLU A 140 21.44 13.01 17.79
C GLU A 140 20.34 12.00 17.52
N ILE A 141 20.75 10.79 17.16
CA ILE A 141 19.85 9.69 16.83
C ILE A 141 19.92 8.65 17.94
N MET A 142 18.82 8.50 18.66
CA MET A 142 18.62 7.41 19.60
C MET A 142 18.25 6.14 18.84
N VAL A 143 19.03 5.08 19.00
CA VAL A 143 18.76 3.79 18.36
C VAL A 143 18.21 2.83 19.41
N LEU A 144 16.98 2.38 19.19
CA LEU A 144 16.26 1.45 20.04
C LEU A 144 16.09 0.11 19.33
N LYS A 145 16.07 -0.96 20.11
CA LYS A 145 15.82 -2.32 19.64
C LYS A 145 14.62 -2.90 20.37
N LYS A 146 13.71 -3.54 19.63
CA LYS A 146 12.55 -4.21 20.23
C LYS A 146 13.00 -5.40 21.08
N GLN A 147 12.50 -5.47 22.32
CA GLN A 147 12.67 -6.66 23.16
C GLN A 147 11.67 -7.75 22.72
N ARG A 148 12.16 -8.99 22.62
CA ARG A 148 11.34 -10.15 22.22
C ARG A 148 10.48 -10.66 23.36
#